data_AF-A0A126Q1Y4-F1
#
_entry.id   AF-A0A126Q1Y4-F1
#
_cell.length_a   1.000
_cell.length_b   1.000
_cell.length_c   1.000
_cell.angle_alpha   90.00
_cell.angle_beta   90.00
_cell.angle_gamma   90.00
#
_symmetry.space_group_name_H-M   'P 1'
#
loop_
_entity.id
_entity.type
_entity.pdbx_description
1 polymer ?
#
loop_
_entity_poly.entity_id
_entity_poly.type
_entity_poly.pdbx_seq_one_letter_code
_entity_poly.pdbx_strand_id
1 'polypeptide(L)'
;MDFVLFLITALALIISLIREIRKRGSDSIGVVVWKYFSYYTTLSNFLVLVWFAALTFGSEHSVTQFAKNPNVATAITFYIVTVGIANYLIYGWLKLSLFERISDLLVHAVTPVVTLSYWFFFV
;
A
#
# COMPACT_ATOMS: atom_id res chain seq x y z
N MET A 1 -0.50 16.56 -5.49
CA MET A 1 0.27 15.66 -4.61
C MET A 1 -0.43 14.32 -4.47
N ASP A 2 -1.73 14.30 -4.21
CA ASP A 2 -2.58 13.09 -4.13
C ASP A 2 -2.40 12.16 -5.34
N PHE A 3 -2.40 12.71 -6.56
CA PHE A 3 -2.16 11.93 -7.79
C PHE A 3 -0.80 11.21 -7.80
N VAL A 4 0.25 11.85 -7.29
CA VAL A 4 1.58 11.23 -7.23
C VAL A 4 1.59 10.08 -6.22
N LEU A 5 0.93 10.26 -5.07
CA LEU A 5 0.81 9.23 -4.04
C LEU A 5 -0.05 8.05 -4.51
N PHE A 6 -1.12 8.34 -5.27
CA PHE A 6 -1.90 7.32 -5.98
C PHE A 6 -1.01 6.50 -6.92
N LEU A 7 -0.22 7.15 -7.79
CA LEU A 7 0.65 6.46 -8.74
C LEU A 7 1.74 5.62 -8.05
N ILE A 8 2.38 6.16 -7.01
CA ILE A 8 3.40 5.43 -6.22
C ILE A 8 2.79 4.17 -5.63
N THR A 9 1.61 4.28 -5.00
CA THR A 9 0.94 3.15 -4.36
C THR A 9 0.45 2.12 -5.38
N ALA A 10 -0.05 2.57 -6.53
CA ALA A 10 -0.46 1.70 -7.63
C ALA A 10 0.74 0.88 -8.16
N LEU A 11 1.87 1.56 -8.41
CA LEU A 11 3.10 0.92 -8.85
C LEU A 11 3.62 -0.07 -7.81
N ALA A 12 3.59 0.28 -6.52
CA ALA A 12 3.98 -0.61 -5.43
C ALA A 12 3.18 -1.92 -5.43
N LEU A 13 1.85 -1.82 -5.54
CA LEU A 13 0.95 -2.98 -5.58
C LEU A 13 1.13 -3.82 -6.85
N ILE A 14 1.34 -3.19 -8.02
CA ILE A 14 1.59 -3.92 -9.27
C ILE A 14 2.91 -4.68 -9.19
N ILE A 15 3.99 -4.03 -8.75
CA ILE A 15 5.30 -4.66 -8.61
C ILE A 15 5.24 -5.82 -7.59
N SER A 16 4.54 -5.62 -6.47
CA SER A 16 4.35 -6.66 -5.47
C SER A 16 3.55 -7.85 -6.01
N LEU A 17 2.48 -7.62 -6.77
CA LEU A 17 1.73 -8.70 -7.41
C LEU A 17 2.58 -9.48 -8.43
N ILE A 18 3.38 -8.77 -9.24
CA ILE A 18 4.32 -9.41 -10.18
C ILE A 18 5.33 -10.28 -9.42
N ARG A 19 5.84 -9.83 -8.27
CA ARG A 19 6.73 -10.63 -7.41
C ARG A 19 6.05 -11.92 -6.97
N GLU A 20 4.82 -11.86 -6.47
CA GLU A 20 4.09 -13.07 -6.03
C GLU A 20 3.79 -14.04 -7.18
N ILE A 21 3.40 -13.51 -8.36
CA ILE A 21 3.16 -14.35 -9.55
C ILE A 21 4.45 -15.04 -10.03
N ARG A 22 5.61 -14.38 -9.93
CA ARG A 22 6.92 -14.97 -10.26
C ARG A 22 7.35 -16.04 -9.24
N LYS A 23 6.95 -15.87 -7.97
CA LYS A 23 7.27 -16.79 -6.86
C LYS A 23 6.25 -17.91 -6.64
N ARG A 24 5.21 -18.00 -7.47
CA ARG A 24 4.08 -18.92 -7.26
C ARG A 24 4.43 -20.41 -7.18
N GLY A 25 5.58 -20.84 -7.70
CA GLY A 25 5.93 -22.25 -7.77
C GLY A 25 4.88 -23.04 -8.56
N SER A 26 4.28 -24.04 -7.92
CA SER A 26 3.22 -24.88 -8.49
C SER A 26 1.80 -24.31 -8.35
N ASP A 27 1.62 -23.22 -7.60
CA ASP A 27 0.29 -22.63 -7.41
C ASP A 27 -0.26 -22.06 -8.72
N SER A 28 -1.58 -22.19 -8.92
CA SER A 28 -2.26 -21.53 -10.02
C SER A 28 -2.30 -20.01 -9.82
N ILE A 29 -2.41 -19.25 -10.91
CA ILE A 29 -2.48 -17.78 -10.84
C ILE A 29 -3.66 -17.32 -9.94
N GLY A 30 -4.81 -18.00 -10.03
CA GLY A 30 -5.97 -17.68 -9.19
C GLY A 30 -5.70 -17.84 -7.70
N VAL A 31 -5.00 -18.91 -7.30
CA VAL A 31 -4.62 -19.15 -5.89
C VAL A 31 -3.65 -18.08 -5.39
N VAL A 32 -2.68 -17.67 -6.22
CA VAL A 32 -1.71 -16.63 -5.87
C VAL A 32 -2.38 -15.28 -5.69
N VAL A 33 -3.30 -14.91 -6.59
CA VAL A 33 -4.06 -13.67 -6.49
C VAL A 33 -4.93 -13.68 -5.23
N TRP A 34 -5.60 -14.80 -4.94
CA TRP A 34 -6.37 -14.95 -3.71
C TRP A 34 -5.51 -14.77 -2.45
N LYS A 35 -4.36 -15.45 -2.38
CA LYS A 35 -3.40 -15.30 -1.26
C LYS A 35 -2.91 -13.86 -1.14
N TYR A 36 -2.56 -13.23 -2.27
CA TYR A 36 -2.05 -11.85 -2.30
C TYR A 36 -3.03 -10.86 -1.65
N PHE A 37 -4.32 -10.95 -1.97
CA PHE A 37 -5.36 -10.11 -1.37
C PHE A 37 -5.82 -10.57 0.02
N SER A 38 -5.30 -11.69 0.53
CA SER A 38 -5.56 -12.14 1.91
C SER A 38 -4.58 -11.56 2.93
N TYR A 39 -3.48 -10.94 2.49
CA TYR A 39 -2.48 -10.35 3.38
C TYR A 39 -2.88 -8.95 3.86
N TYR A 40 -2.71 -8.70 5.15
CA TYR A 40 -2.94 -7.39 5.76
C TYR A 40 -2.13 -6.27 5.08
N THR A 41 -0.85 -6.51 4.77
CA THR A 41 -0.01 -5.57 4.00
C THR A 41 -0.68 -5.12 2.71
N THR A 42 -1.19 -6.07 1.92
CA THR A 42 -1.82 -5.80 0.63
C THR A 42 -3.10 -5.01 0.81
N LEU A 43 -3.96 -5.42 1.75
CA LEU A 43 -5.23 -4.74 2.02
C LEU A 43 -5.01 -3.30 2.52
N SER A 44 -4.04 -3.05 3.40
CA SER A 44 -3.71 -1.70 3.86
C SER A 44 -3.14 -0.82 2.74
N ASN A 45 -2.24 -1.35 1.90
CA ASN A 45 -1.75 -0.61 0.72
C ASN A 45 -2.88 -0.35 -0.29
N PHE A 46 -3.81 -1.28 -0.47
CA PHE A 46 -4.97 -1.10 -1.33
C PHE A 46 -5.92 -0.04 -0.77
N LEU A 47 -6.09 0.04 0.54
CA LEU A 47 -6.86 1.10 1.19
C LEU A 47 -6.23 2.48 0.95
N VAL A 48 -4.90 2.58 1.06
CA VAL A 48 -4.16 3.81 0.71
C VAL A 48 -4.37 4.18 -0.76
N LEU A 49 -4.29 3.20 -1.67
CA LEU A 49 -4.53 3.41 -3.10
C LEU A 49 -5.92 4.00 -3.36
N VAL A 50 -6.97 3.36 -2.81
CA VAL A 50 -8.36 3.79 -3.00
C VAL A 50 -8.60 5.15 -2.36
N TRP A 51 -7.97 5.43 -1.22
CA TRP A 51 -8.08 6.72 -0.55
C TRP A 51 -7.48 7.86 -1.40
N PHE A 52 -6.25 7.71 -1.88
CA PHE A 52 -5.67 8.71 -2.78
C PHE A 52 -6.38 8.78 -4.13
N ALA A 53 -6.97 7.68 -4.62
CA ALA A 53 -7.83 7.71 -5.79
C ALA A 53 -9.09 8.57 -5.55
N ALA A 54 -9.74 8.42 -4.40
CA ALA A 54 -10.92 9.21 -4.03
C ALA A 54 -10.57 10.70 -3.88
N LEU A 55 -9.42 11.03 -3.30
CA LEU A 55 -8.95 12.42 -3.19
C LEU A 55 -8.58 13.03 -4.56
N THR A 56 -8.04 12.22 -5.47
CA THR A 56 -7.54 12.70 -6.77
C THR A 56 -8.62 12.80 -7.84
N PHE A 57 -9.47 11.78 -7.94
CA PHE A 57 -10.45 11.63 -9.03
C PHE A 57 -11.88 11.82 -8.57
N GLY A 58 -12.10 11.95 -7.26
CA GLY A 58 -13.43 12.16 -6.71
C GLY A 58 -14.00 13.52 -7.06
N SER A 59 -15.27 13.56 -7.47
CA SER A 59 -16.08 14.78 -7.55
C SER A 59 -16.69 15.11 -6.18
N GLU A 60 -17.55 16.13 -6.07
CA GLU A 60 -18.17 16.54 -4.78
C GLU A 60 -19.20 15.54 -4.18
N HIS A 61 -19.15 14.26 -4.57
CA HIS A 61 -19.99 13.20 -4.01
C HIS A 61 -19.56 12.73 -2.61
N SER A 62 -20.44 11.97 -1.96
CA SER A 62 -20.28 11.45 -0.59
C SER A 62 -18.97 10.69 -0.33
N VAL A 63 -18.44 9.97 -1.32
CA VAL A 63 -17.18 9.21 -1.19
C VAL A 63 -15.97 10.14 -0.99
N THR A 64 -15.91 11.24 -1.73
CA THR A 64 -14.84 12.23 -1.60
C THR A 64 -14.93 12.98 -0.28
N GLN A 65 -16.15 13.30 0.16
CA GLN A 65 -16.36 13.91 1.48
C GLN A 65 -15.93 12.97 2.61
N PHE A 66 -16.22 11.67 2.49
CA PHE A 66 -15.73 10.66 3.42
C PHE A 66 -14.19 10.57 3.41
N ALA A 67 -13.57 10.54 2.23
CA ALA A 67 -12.10 10.51 2.10
C ALA A 67 -11.40 11.74 2.68
N LYS A 68 -12.04 12.92 2.62
CA LYS A 68 -11.54 14.18 3.21
C LYS A 68 -11.72 14.26 4.73
N ASN A 69 -12.43 13.31 5.36
CA ASN A 69 -12.61 13.31 6.81
C ASN A 69 -11.27 12.99 7.52
N PRO A 70 -10.79 13.86 8.43
CA PRO A 70 -9.52 13.64 9.15
C PRO A 70 -9.46 12.33 9.94
N ASN A 71 -10.59 11.83 10.44
CA ASN A 71 -10.64 10.54 11.16
C ASN A 71 -10.37 9.37 10.21
N VAL A 72 -10.87 9.44 8.96
CA VAL A 72 -10.61 8.43 7.93
C VAL A 72 -9.14 8.43 7.56
N ALA A 73 -8.57 9.60 7.30
CA ALA A 73 -7.14 9.77 7.01
C ALA A 73 -6.25 9.22 8.15
N THR A 74 -6.61 9.52 9.40
CA THR A 74 -5.88 9.05 10.59
C THR A 74 -5.92 7.53 10.71
N ALA A 75 -7.09 6.91 10.51
CA ALA A 75 -7.23 5.45 10.59
C ALA A 75 -6.42 4.73 9.49
N ILE A 76 -6.47 5.22 8.26
CA ILE A 76 -5.70 4.66 7.13
C ILE A 76 -4.20 4.79 7.40
N THR A 77 -3.76 5.96 7.87
CA THR A 77 -2.36 6.22 8.22
C THR A 77 -1.88 5.30 9.34
N PHE A 78 -2.69 5.11 10.39
CA PHE A 78 -2.37 4.18 11.47
C PHE A 78 -2.17 2.74 10.98
N TYR A 79 -3.05 2.24 10.11
CA TYR A 79 -2.92 0.89 9.54
C TYR A 79 -1.65 0.73 8.71
N ILE A 80 -1.36 1.67 7.81
CA ILE A 80 -0.19 1.55 6.93
C ILE A 80 1.13 1.74 7.69
N VAL A 81 1.16 2.58 8.72
CA VAL A 81 2.34 2.70 9.60
C VAL A 81 2.59 1.41 10.37
N THR A 82 1.53 0.76 10.85
CA THR A 82 1.62 -0.54 11.51
C THR A 82 2.26 -1.59 10.60
N VAL A 83 1.90 -1.61 9.31
CA VAL A 83 2.55 -2.48 8.30
C VAL A 83 4.05 -2.22 8.22
N GLY A 84 4.47 -0.96 8.13
CA GLY A 84 5.89 -0.60 8.03
C GLY A 84 6.71 -0.99 9.26
N ILE A 85 6.17 -0.70 10.45
CA ILE A 85 6.81 -1.08 11.73
C ILE A 85 6.92 -2.60 11.85
N ALA A 86 5.82 -3.33 11.61
CA ALA A 86 5.81 -4.79 11.70
C ALA A 86 6.81 -5.43 10.73
N ASN A 87 6.87 -4.95 9.48
CA ASN A 87 7.82 -5.48 8.51
C ASN A 87 9.28 -5.22 8.92
N TYR A 88 9.61 -4.02 9.40
CA TYR A 88 10.95 -3.70 9.86
C TYR A 88 11.40 -4.61 11.00
N LEU A 89 10.52 -4.87 11.97
CA LEU A 89 10.82 -5.71 13.13
C LEU A 89 10.99 -7.19 12.76
N ILE A 90 10.19 -7.70 11.81
CA ILE A 90 10.14 -9.14 11.51
C ILE A 90 11.04 -9.52 10.32
N TYR A 91 10.99 -8.77 9.23
CA TYR A 91 11.52 -9.18 7.92
C TYR A 91 12.55 -8.20 7.31
N GLY A 92 12.71 -7.01 7.87
CA GLY A 92 13.59 -5.97 7.32
C GLY A 92 15.04 -6.44 7.05
N TRP A 93 15.51 -7.38 7.88
CA TRP A 93 16.88 -7.89 7.91
C TRP A 93 17.16 -9.03 6.92
N LEU A 94 16.14 -9.54 6.22
CA LEU A 94 16.32 -10.66 5.28
C LEU A 94 17.14 -10.26 4.05
N LYS A 95 18.07 -11.11 3.63
CA LYS A 95 18.79 -10.91 2.37
C LYS A 95 17.87 -11.30 1.20
N LEU A 96 17.53 -10.32 0.37
CA LEU A 96 16.67 -10.46 -0.79
C LEU A 96 17.46 -10.11 -2.05
N SER A 97 17.07 -10.67 -3.20
CA SER A 97 17.55 -10.18 -4.48
C SER A 97 17.11 -8.73 -4.72
N LEU A 98 17.75 -8.03 -5.65
CA LEU A 98 17.46 -6.62 -5.92
C LEU A 98 15.98 -6.36 -6.21
N PHE A 99 15.36 -7.15 -7.10
CA PHE A 99 13.95 -6.99 -7.45
C PHE A 99 13.02 -7.24 -6.26
N GLU A 100 13.30 -8.28 -5.48
CA GLU A 100 12.52 -8.61 -4.27
C GLU A 100 12.64 -7.52 -3.21
N ARG A 101 13.84 -6.94 -3.05
CA ARG A 101 14.08 -5.84 -2.11
C ARG A 101 13.35 -4.57 -2.53
N ILE A 102 13.37 -4.23 -3.83
CA ILE A 102 12.59 -3.07 -4.34
C ILE A 102 11.10 -3.28 -4.08
N SER A 103 10.57 -4.45 -4.45
CA SER A 103 9.17 -4.77 -4.23
C SER A 103 8.79 -4.72 -2.74
N ASP A 104 9.66 -5.22 -1.86
CA ASP A 104 9.47 -5.21 -0.41
C ASP A 104 9.45 -3.78 0.16
N LEU A 105 10.44 -2.97 -0.21
CA LEU A 105 10.54 -1.59 0.24
C LEU A 105 9.37 -0.72 -0.22
N LEU A 106 8.84 -0.96 -1.42
CA LEU A 106 7.72 -0.18 -1.93
C LEU A 106 6.47 -0.29 -1.04
N VAL A 107 6.07 -1.51 -0.67
CA VAL A 107 4.85 -1.75 0.12
C VAL A 107 5.05 -1.61 1.63
N HIS A 108 6.27 -1.77 2.14
CA HIS A 108 6.57 -1.77 3.58
C HIS A 108 7.36 -0.55 4.07
N ALA A 109 7.90 0.29 3.20
CA ALA A 109 8.62 1.49 3.60
C ALA A 109 8.15 2.73 2.84
N VAL A 110 8.17 2.69 1.50
CA VAL A 110 7.79 3.84 0.67
C VAL A 110 6.33 4.23 0.91
N THR A 111 5.36 3.34 0.67
CA THR A 111 3.93 3.66 0.87
C THR A 111 3.63 4.10 2.32
N PRO A 112 4.11 3.42 3.38
CA PRO A 112 3.92 3.88 4.75
C PRO A 112 4.50 5.27 5.02
N VAL A 113 5.76 5.53 4.63
CA VAL A 113 6.44 6.80 4.93
C VAL A 113 5.82 7.97 4.18
N VAL A 114 5.48 7.79 2.89
CA VAL A 114 4.86 8.88 2.12
C VAL A 114 3.43 9.15 2.60
N THR A 115 2.69 8.12 3.00
CA THR A 115 1.34 8.29 3.58
C THR A 115 1.41 8.99 4.93
N LEU A 116 2.32 8.59 5.81
CA LEU A 116 2.54 9.25 7.10
C LEU A 116 2.93 10.72 6.91
N SER A 117 3.83 10.99 5.96
CA SER A 117 4.25 12.36 5.64
C SER A 117 3.08 13.18 5.13
N TYR A 118 2.28 12.63 4.23
CA TYR A 118 1.07 13.29 3.72
C TYR A 118 0.11 13.65 4.86
N TRP A 119 -0.20 12.68 5.72
CA TRP A 119 -1.08 12.91 6.87
C TRP A 119 -0.52 13.99 7.80
N PHE A 120 0.76 13.94 8.14
CA PHE A 120 1.36 14.89 9.07
C PHE A 120 1.38 16.34 8.57
N PHE A 121 1.50 16.56 7.25
CA PHE A 121 1.63 17.90 6.68
C PHE A 121 0.34 18.49 6.11
N PHE A 122 -0.66 17.66 5.77
CA PHE A 122 -1.82 18.10 4.97
C PHE A 122 -3.18 17.72 5.54
N VAL A 123 -3.23 16.93 6.61
CA VAL A 123 -4.47 16.55 7.32
C VAL A 123 -4.46 17.22 8.70
#